data_AF-A0A4Y2WVD3-F1
#
_entry.id   AF-A0A4Y2WVD3-F1
#
_cell.length_a   1.000
_cell.length_b   1.000
_cell.length_c   1.000
_cell.angle_alpha   90.00
_cell.angle_beta   90.00
_cell.angle_gamma   90.00
#
_symmetry.space_group_name_H-M   'P 1'
#
loop_
_entity.id
_entity.type
_entity.pdbx_description
1 polymer ?
#
loop_
_entity_poly.entity_id
_entity_poly.type
_entity_poly.pdbx_seq_one_letter_code
_entity_poly.pdbx_strand_id
1 'polypeptide(L)'
;MSISAYADDILLFTSYPTGLQFLLNEADSFLAKCNLNINTSKSFTISLSTDSKNKKIKVDSALSFKINNSPLKSLKVNDSFKYLGVNFSAKGLLTVDCGPTLKDDLLKLKSVPLKPQQRLWILNNTLLPKLFHLLVLSSVPAGKLCKLDSTIHAFVRGVLYLPGDCPNSYIHASVADGGLGVPSLRVSVPSCRLSRLGSLGAVMSGGCLGVWPGDICSGWCIV
;
A
#
# COMPACT_ATOMS: atom_id res chain seq x y z
N MET A 1 -12.31 -13.04 14.07
CA MET A 1 -12.87 -12.26 12.92
C MET A 1 -12.33 -10.87 13.06
N SER A 2 -11.83 -10.28 11.97
CA SER A 2 -11.34 -8.91 11.97
C SER A 2 -12.05 -8.13 10.87
N ILE A 3 -12.30 -6.85 11.12
CA ILE A 3 -12.91 -5.93 10.17
C ILE A 3 -12.02 -4.71 10.02
N SER A 4 -11.86 -4.21 8.80
CA SER A 4 -11.14 -2.97 8.52
C SER A 4 -12.00 -2.13 7.60
N ALA A 5 -12.43 -0.95 8.03
CA ALA A 5 -13.26 -0.07 7.23
C ALA A 5 -12.56 1.26 7.01
N TYR A 6 -12.72 1.82 5.81
CA TYR A 6 -12.30 3.18 5.49
C TYR A 6 -13.40 3.84 4.67
N ALA A 7 -14.09 4.82 5.25
CA ALA A 7 -15.28 5.43 4.67
C ALA A 7 -16.32 4.37 4.26
N ASP A 8 -16.60 4.22 2.97
CA ASP A 8 -17.53 3.27 2.37
C ASP A 8 -16.89 1.90 2.03
N ASP A 9 -15.57 1.81 1.99
CA ASP A 9 -14.86 0.56 1.70
C ASP A 9 -14.70 -0.27 2.99
N ILE A 10 -15.37 -1.43 3.06
CA ILE A 10 -15.36 -2.33 4.22
C ILE A 10 -14.69 -3.65 3.87
N LEU A 11 -13.62 -3.98 4.61
CA LEU A 11 -12.91 -5.25 4.53
C LEU A 11 -13.35 -6.21 5.63
N LEU A 12 -13.99 -7.32 5.25
CA LEU A 12 -14.40 -8.37 6.17
C LEU A 12 -13.43 -9.55 6.12
N PHE A 13 -12.83 -9.91 7.25
CA PHE A 13 -11.89 -11.04 7.34
C PHE A 13 -12.42 -12.17 8.23
N THR A 14 -12.46 -13.36 7.67
CA THR A 14 -12.75 -14.60 8.40
C THR A 14 -11.80 -15.72 7.97
N SER A 15 -11.69 -16.76 8.78
CA SER A 15 -10.93 -17.97 8.44
C SER A 15 -11.80 -19.06 7.83
N TYR A 16 -13.12 -18.95 7.97
CA TYR A 16 -14.09 -19.97 7.58
C TYR A 16 -15.14 -19.42 6.59
N PRO A 17 -15.48 -20.16 5.52
CA PRO A 17 -16.37 -19.68 4.46
C PRO A 17 -17.80 -19.45 4.96
N THR A 18 -18.31 -20.33 5.81
CA THR A 18 -19.64 -20.16 6.43
C THR A 18 -19.73 -18.88 7.26
N GLY A 19 -18.63 -18.48 7.90
CA GLY A 19 -18.55 -17.24 8.67
C GLY A 19 -18.57 -16.00 7.80
N LEU A 20 -18.05 -16.09 6.58
CA LEU A 20 -18.07 -14.96 5.66
C LEU A 20 -19.50 -14.68 5.22
N GLN A 21 -20.23 -15.74 4.90
CA GLN A 21 -21.64 -15.62 4.52
C GLN A 21 -22.49 -15.11 5.70
N PHE A 22 -22.20 -15.54 6.92
CA PHE A 22 -22.85 -15.01 8.13
C PHE A 22 -22.57 -13.51 8.31
N LEU A 23 -21.30 -13.09 8.25
CA LEU A 23 -20.91 -11.68 8.37
C LEU A 23 -21.51 -10.81 7.27
N LEU A 24 -21.60 -11.33 6.05
CA LEU A 24 -22.26 -10.64 4.95
C LEU A 24 -23.73 -10.37 5.24
N ASN A 25 -24.46 -11.38 5.71
CA ASN A 25 -25.87 -11.24 6.03
C ASN A 25 -26.09 -10.26 7.19
N GLU A 26 -25.22 -10.31 8.20
CA GLU A 26 -25.26 -9.40 9.34
C GLU A 26 -24.98 -7.95 8.90
N ALA A 27 -23.93 -7.73 8.09
CA ALA A 27 -23.58 -6.42 7.55
C ALA A 27 -24.70 -5.85 6.66
N ASP A 28 -25.30 -6.67 5.81
CA ASP A 28 -26.43 -6.27 4.97
C ASP A 28 -27.65 -5.87 5.83
N SER A 29 -27.98 -6.66 6.84
CA SER A 29 -29.07 -6.34 7.78
C SER A 29 -28.82 -5.04 8.56
N PHE A 30 -27.56 -4.76 8.89
CA PHE A 30 -27.17 -3.55 9.59
C PHE A 30 -27.24 -2.32 8.68
N LEU A 31 -26.71 -2.42 7.46
CA LEU A 31 -26.78 -1.35 6.46
C LEU A 31 -28.22 -1.05 6.05
N ALA A 32 -29.07 -2.07 5.94
CA ALA A 32 -30.50 -1.90 5.64
C ALA A 32 -31.22 -1.06 6.70
N LYS A 33 -30.86 -1.18 7.99
CA LYS A 33 -31.41 -0.31 9.06
C LYS A 33 -31.04 1.16 8.86
N CYS A 34 -29.92 1.43 8.20
CA CYS A 34 -29.46 2.77 7.84
C CYS A 34 -29.94 3.19 6.44
N ASN A 35 -30.83 2.44 5.78
CA ASN A 35 -31.24 2.64 4.39
C ASN A 35 -30.06 2.65 3.39
N LEU A 36 -28.99 1.91 3.71
CA LEU A 36 -27.84 1.69 2.84
C LEU A 36 -27.93 0.29 2.24
N ASN A 37 -27.45 0.12 1.01
CA ASN A 37 -27.44 -1.15 0.30
C ASN A 37 -26.04 -1.47 -0.23
N ILE A 38 -25.64 -2.74 -0.19
CA ILE A 38 -24.33 -3.17 -0.66
C ILE A 38 -24.31 -3.22 -2.19
N ASN A 39 -23.28 -2.62 -2.79
CA ASN A 39 -23.12 -2.62 -4.24
C ASN A 39 -22.40 -3.88 -4.72
N THR A 40 -23.17 -4.90 -5.08
CA THR A 40 -22.67 -6.21 -5.55
C THR A 40 -21.82 -6.14 -6.83
N SER A 41 -21.92 -5.07 -7.63
CA SER A 41 -21.08 -4.89 -8.83
C SER A 41 -19.67 -4.43 -8.51
N LYS A 42 -19.49 -3.67 -7.42
CA LYS A 42 -18.19 -3.21 -6.94
C LYS A 42 -17.57 -4.17 -5.93
N SER A 43 -18.41 -4.86 -5.17
CA SER A 43 -17.95 -5.80 -4.16
C SER A 43 -17.46 -7.11 -4.77
N PHE A 44 -16.42 -7.67 -4.15
CA PHE A 44 -15.88 -8.96 -4.58
C PHE A 44 -15.37 -9.76 -3.39
N THR A 45 -15.21 -11.06 -3.60
CA THR A 45 -14.71 -12.00 -2.60
C THR A 45 -13.37 -12.58 -3.03
N ILE A 46 -12.50 -12.78 -2.06
CA ILE A 46 -11.22 -13.48 -2.24
C ILE A 46 -11.18 -14.64 -1.27
N SER A 47 -10.95 -15.82 -1.82
CA SER A 47 -10.80 -17.07 -1.09
C SER A 47 -9.36 -17.52 -1.13
N LEU A 48 -8.67 -17.58 0.01
CA LEU A 48 -7.28 -18.05 0.07
C LEU A 48 -7.25 -19.42 0.73
N SER A 49 -6.91 -20.46 -0.03
CA SER A 49 -6.62 -21.80 0.50
C SER A 49 -5.13 -22.11 0.36
N THR A 50 -4.52 -22.60 1.44
CA THR A 50 -3.11 -23.02 1.45
C THR A 50 -3.01 -24.50 1.11
N ASP A 51 -2.33 -24.84 0.01
CA ASP A 51 -1.99 -26.22 -0.30
C ASP A 51 -0.70 -26.61 0.45
N SER A 52 -0.86 -27.21 1.63
CA SER A 52 0.26 -27.61 2.52
C SER A 52 1.25 -28.56 1.86
N LYS A 53 0.85 -29.33 0.84
CA LYS A 53 1.73 -30.27 0.14
C LYS A 53 2.62 -29.57 -0.89
N ASN A 54 2.13 -28.48 -1.48
CA ASN A 54 2.82 -27.75 -2.55
C ASN A 54 3.41 -26.40 -2.10
N LYS A 55 3.21 -25.98 -0.84
CA LYS A 55 3.58 -24.64 -0.33
C LYS A 55 3.06 -23.50 -1.23
N LYS A 56 1.88 -23.67 -1.82
CA LYS A 56 1.28 -22.72 -2.77
C LYS A 56 -0.07 -22.24 -2.24
N ILE A 57 -0.33 -20.94 -2.37
CA ILE A 57 -1.64 -20.34 -2.15
C ILE A 57 -2.48 -20.57 -3.41
N LYS A 58 -3.61 -21.25 -3.26
CA LYS A 58 -4.62 -21.43 -4.30
C LYS A 58 -5.80 -20.50 -3.97
N VAL A 59 -6.30 -19.82 -4.99
CA VAL A 59 -7.59 -19.14 -4.86
C VAL A 59 -8.66 -20.15 -5.22
N ASP A 60 -9.58 -20.39 -4.30
CA ASP A 60 -10.66 -21.32 -4.53
C ASP A 60 -11.83 -20.59 -5.21
N SER A 61 -11.76 -20.48 -6.54
CA SER A 61 -12.80 -19.85 -7.35
C SER A 61 -14.12 -20.65 -7.39
N ALA A 62 -14.18 -21.84 -6.77
CA ALA A 62 -15.38 -22.67 -6.74
C ALA A 62 -16.42 -22.19 -5.71
N LEU A 63 -16.01 -21.35 -4.74
CA LEU A 63 -16.90 -20.84 -3.71
C LEU A 63 -17.57 -19.54 -4.15
N SER A 64 -18.89 -19.59 -4.26
CA SER A 64 -19.73 -18.43 -4.55
C SER A 64 -20.44 -17.97 -3.28
N PHE A 65 -20.15 -16.74 -2.87
CA PHE A 65 -20.87 -16.06 -1.79
C PHE A 65 -22.03 -15.26 -2.38
N LYS A 66 -23.10 -15.09 -1.61
CA LYS A 66 -24.30 -14.39 -2.06
C LYS A 66 -24.66 -13.25 -1.13
N ILE A 67 -25.11 -12.13 -1.66
CA ILE A 67 -25.78 -11.06 -0.91
C ILE A 67 -27.17 -10.92 -1.51
N ASN A 68 -28.23 -10.98 -0.69
CA ASN A 68 -29.61 -10.87 -1.17
C ASN A 68 -29.93 -11.78 -2.37
N ASN A 69 -29.51 -13.06 -2.29
CA ASN A 69 -29.58 -14.07 -3.35
C ASN A 69 -28.82 -13.76 -4.66
N SER A 70 -28.13 -12.63 -4.76
CA SER A 70 -27.26 -12.30 -5.90
C SER A 70 -25.83 -12.82 -5.67
N PRO A 71 -25.20 -13.49 -6.64
CA PRO A 71 -23.84 -13.98 -6.50
C PRO A 71 -22.83 -12.84 -6.55
N LEU A 72 -21.89 -12.82 -5.61
CA LEU A 72 -20.75 -11.91 -5.63
C LEU A 72 -19.67 -12.39 -6.61
N LYS A 73 -18.94 -11.44 -7.20
CA LYS A 73 -17.77 -11.73 -8.02
C LYS A 73 -16.67 -12.36 -7.14
N SER A 74 -16.17 -13.52 -7.54
CA SER A 74 -14.97 -14.14 -6.94
C SER A 74 -13.75 -13.77 -7.79
N LEU A 75 -12.74 -13.16 -7.18
CA LEU A 75 -11.49 -12.82 -7.87
C LEU A 75 -10.63 -14.07 -8.07
N LYS A 76 -9.91 -14.15 -9.19
CA LYS A 76 -8.93 -15.21 -9.46
C LYS A 76 -7.55 -14.86 -8.91
N VAL A 77 -6.66 -15.85 -8.85
CA VAL A 77 -5.26 -15.69 -8.37
C VAL A 77 -4.52 -14.55 -9.07
N ASN A 78 -4.75 -14.35 -10.36
CA ASN A 78 -4.05 -13.35 -11.17
C ASN A 78 -4.78 -12.01 -11.24
N ASP A 79 -5.98 -11.92 -10.66
CA ASP A 79 -6.69 -10.66 -10.64
C ASP A 79 -6.03 -9.72 -9.62
N SER A 80 -6.06 -8.43 -9.95
CA SER A 80 -5.57 -7.38 -9.08
C SER A 80 -6.71 -6.41 -8.78
N PHE A 81 -6.74 -5.90 -7.56
CA PHE A 81 -7.71 -4.92 -7.10
C PHE A 81 -6.97 -3.77 -6.40
N LYS A 82 -7.60 -2.60 -6.38
CA LYS A 82 -7.03 -1.39 -5.76
C LYS A 82 -7.78 -1.09 -4.47
N TYR A 83 -7.04 -0.95 -3.38
CA TYR A 83 -7.56 -0.52 -2.08
C TYR A 83 -6.65 0.56 -1.50
N LEU A 84 -7.23 1.69 -1.09
CA LEU A 84 -6.50 2.86 -0.55
C LEU A 84 -5.31 3.32 -1.40
N GLY A 85 -5.43 3.22 -2.72
CA GLY A 85 -4.38 3.65 -3.64
C GLY A 85 -3.29 2.62 -3.92
N VAL A 86 -3.37 1.41 -3.33
CA VAL A 86 -2.40 0.34 -3.56
C VAL A 86 -3.06 -0.89 -4.17
N ASN A 87 -2.32 -1.54 -5.05
CA ASN A 87 -2.79 -2.71 -5.76
C ASN A 87 -2.44 -3.98 -4.97
N PHE A 88 -3.46 -4.80 -4.74
CA PHE A 88 -3.37 -6.10 -4.12
C PHE A 88 -3.72 -7.16 -5.14
N SER A 89 -3.12 -8.33 -4.98
CA SER A 89 -3.50 -9.56 -5.65
C SER A 89 -3.73 -10.63 -4.60
N ALA A 90 -4.29 -11.78 -4.97
CA ALA A 90 -4.52 -12.88 -4.05
C ALA A 90 -3.23 -13.40 -3.37
N LYS A 91 -2.08 -13.21 -4.01
CA LYS A 91 -0.77 -13.56 -3.43
C LYS A 91 -0.22 -12.50 -2.47
N GLY A 92 -0.89 -11.36 -2.35
CA GLY A 92 -0.51 -10.25 -1.49
C GLY A 92 -0.30 -8.94 -2.26
N LEU A 93 0.48 -8.06 -1.65
CA LEU A 93 0.71 -6.70 -2.11
C LEU A 93 1.52 -6.68 -3.42
N LEU A 94 0.98 -6.08 -4.48
CA LEU A 94 1.73 -5.92 -5.71
C LEU A 94 2.78 -4.83 -5.55
N THR A 95 3.97 -5.10 -6.09
CA THR A 95 5.04 -4.10 -6.07
C THR A 95 4.63 -2.95 -6.98
N VAL A 96 4.45 -1.75 -6.42
CA VAL A 96 4.14 -0.56 -7.20
C VAL A 96 5.43 -0.05 -7.83
N ASP A 97 5.45 0.03 -9.16
CA ASP A 97 6.53 0.68 -9.90
C ASP A 97 6.30 2.19 -9.92
N CYS A 98 6.77 2.89 -8.87
CA CYS A 98 6.71 4.35 -8.77
C CYS A 98 7.75 5.07 -9.66
N GLY A 99 8.67 4.32 -10.27
CA GLY A 99 9.76 4.86 -11.09
C GLY A 99 9.31 5.73 -12.29
N PRO A 100 8.42 5.26 -13.17
CA PRO A 100 7.95 6.06 -14.32
C PRO A 100 7.22 7.33 -13.85
N THR A 101 6.28 7.21 -12.92
CA THR A 101 5.52 8.35 -12.39
C THR A 101 6.43 9.40 -11.77
N LEU A 102 7.43 8.98 -10.98
CA LEU A 102 8.42 9.89 -10.40
C LEU A 102 9.21 10.61 -11.50
N LYS A 103 9.66 9.90 -12.53
CA LYS A 103 10.40 10.51 -13.65
C LYS A 103 9.54 11.53 -14.38
N ASP A 104 8.28 11.23 -14.64
CA ASP A 104 7.35 12.15 -15.31
C ASP A 104 7.14 13.42 -14.49
N ASP A 105 6.97 13.28 -13.17
CA ASP A 105 6.78 14.43 -12.28
C ASP A 105 8.06 15.27 -12.14
N LEU A 106 9.24 14.64 -12.10
CA LEU A 106 10.52 15.33 -12.13
C LEU A 106 10.77 16.04 -13.46
N LEU A 107 10.37 15.45 -14.59
CA LEU A 107 10.45 16.08 -15.91
C LEU A 107 9.55 17.30 -16.01
N LYS A 108 8.30 17.22 -15.50
CA LYS A 108 7.41 18.37 -15.38
C LYS A 108 8.02 19.45 -14.49
N LEU A 109 8.60 19.08 -13.34
CA LEU A 109 9.23 20.05 -12.45
C LEU A 109 10.45 20.75 -13.09
N LYS A 110 11.17 20.03 -13.96
CA LYS A 110 12.31 20.57 -14.72
C LYS A 110 11.86 21.54 -15.82
N SER A 111 10.75 21.26 -16.50
CA SER A 111 10.28 22.07 -17.64
C SER A 111 9.67 23.41 -17.20
N VAL A 112 9.08 23.49 -16.01
CA VAL A 112 8.46 24.74 -15.52
C VAL A 112 9.54 25.79 -15.20
N PRO A 113 9.38 27.05 -15.63
CA PRO A 113 10.30 28.14 -15.32
C PRO A 113 10.17 28.57 -13.84
N LEU A 114 10.84 27.84 -12.95
CA LEU A 114 10.88 28.09 -11.51
C LEU A 114 12.30 28.32 -11.02
N LYS A 115 12.43 29.08 -9.93
CA LYS A 115 13.73 29.25 -9.26
C LYS A 115 14.19 27.90 -8.68
N PRO A 116 15.51 27.60 -8.67
CA PRO A 116 16.03 26.34 -8.12
C PRO A 116 15.58 26.05 -6.69
N GLN A 117 15.52 27.09 -5.84
CA GLN A 117 15.02 27.00 -4.47
C GLN A 117 13.55 26.57 -4.41
N GLN A 118 12.70 27.12 -5.27
CA GLN A 118 11.27 26.77 -5.35
C GLN A 118 11.09 25.31 -5.83
N ARG A 119 11.92 24.86 -6.79
CA ARG A 119 11.90 23.47 -7.25
C ARG A 119 12.26 22.50 -6.13
N LEU A 120 13.30 22.81 -5.35
CA LEU A 120 13.69 21.99 -4.20
C LEU A 120 12.60 21.96 -3.13
N TRP A 121 11.96 23.10 -2.86
CA TRP A 121 10.85 23.19 -1.92
C TRP A 121 9.65 22.33 -2.35
N ILE A 122 9.25 22.41 -3.62
CA ILE A 122 8.16 21.58 -4.18
C ILE A 122 8.52 20.10 -4.08
N LEU A 123 9.76 19.73 -4.42
CA LEU A 123 10.24 18.36 -4.31
C LEU A 123 10.07 17.83 -2.88
N ASN A 124 10.58 18.57 -1.88
CA ASN A 124 10.57 18.15 -0.49
C ASN A 124 9.18 18.16 0.15
N ASN A 125 8.33 19.14 -0.16
CA ASN A 125 7.04 19.31 0.52
C ASN A 125 5.86 18.67 -0.20
N THR A 126 5.97 18.36 -1.49
CA THR A 126 4.83 17.83 -2.25
C THR A 126 5.11 16.49 -2.92
N LEU A 127 6.23 16.37 -3.65
CA LEU A 127 6.53 15.14 -4.39
C LEU A 127 6.99 14.02 -3.46
N LEU A 128 7.92 14.31 -2.55
CA LEU A 128 8.42 13.33 -1.59
C LEU A 128 7.30 12.78 -0.69
N PRO A 129 6.45 13.59 -0.03
CA PRO A 129 5.37 13.06 0.79
C PRO A 129 4.37 12.20 0.01
N LYS A 130 4.02 12.58 -1.22
CA LYS A 130 3.17 11.76 -2.11
C LYS A 130 3.82 10.40 -2.40
N LEU A 131 5.12 10.41 -2.69
CA LEU A 131 5.88 9.19 -2.93
C LEU A 131 5.99 8.34 -1.66
N PHE A 132 6.26 8.94 -0.50
CA PHE A 132 6.33 8.25 0.79
C PHE A 132 5.03 7.54 1.14
N HIS A 133 3.88 8.18 0.94
CA HIS A 133 2.59 7.56 1.21
C HIS A 133 2.43 6.25 0.42
N LEU A 134 2.73 6.27 -0.89
CA LEU A 134 2.66 5.08 -1.73
C LEU A 134 3.73 4.04 -1.38
N LEU A 135 4.96 4.46 -1.10
CA LEU A 135 6.06 3.57 -0.76
C LEU A 135 5.91 2.93 0.62
N VAL A 136 5.26 3.58 1.59
CA VAL A 136 5.00 3.00 2.91
C VAL A 136 3.86 1.99 2.84
N LEU A 137 2.84 2.25 2.01
CA LEU A 137 1.68 1.37 1.87
C LEU A 137 1.94 0.18 0.92
N SER A 138 2.86 0.30 -0.03
CA SER A 138 3.24 -0.77 -0.97
C SER A 138 4.46 -1.59 -0.50
N SER A 139 4.66 -2.80 -1.04
CA SER A 139 5.90 -3.58 -0.81
C SER A 139 6.87 -3.27 -1.94
N VAL A 140 7.99 -2.62 -1.62
CA VAL A 140 9.02 -2.25 -2.60
C VAL A 140 10.37 -2.79 -2.12
N PRO A 141 11.09 -3.55 -2.96
CA PRO A 141 12.42 -4.05 -2.61
C PRO A 141 13.42 -2.91 -2.49
N ALA A 142 14.41 -3.07 -1.60
CA ALA A 142 15.44 -2.06 -1.34
C ALA A 142 16.17 -1.60 -2.61
N GLY A 143 16.42 -2.51 -3.57
CA GLY A 143 17.05 -2.16 -4.85
C GLY A 143 16.24 -1.17 -5.70
N LYS A 144 14.89 -1.23 -5.64
CA LYS A 144 14.05 -0.23 -6.33
C LYS A 144 14.09 1.12 -5.60
N LEU A 145 14.12 1.12 -4.26
CA LEU A 145 14.28 2.36 -3.47
C LEU A 145 15.60 3.06 -3.80
N CYS A 146 16.72 2.32 -3.90
CA CYS A 146 18.01 2.89 -4.30
C CYS A 146 17.95 3.55 -5.68
N LYS A 147 17.24 2.95 -6.64
CA LYS A 147 17.08 3.54 -7.98
C LYS A 147 16.28 4.85 -7.94
N LEU A 148 15.25 4.92 -7.09
CA LEU A 148 14.47 6.14 -6.89
C LEU A 148 15.34 7.24 -6.24
N ASP A 149 16.10 6.90 -5.21
CA ASP A 149 17.06 7.82 -4.56
C ASP A 149 18.07 8.36 -5.58
N SER A 150 18.66 7.49 -6.42
CA SER A 150 19.58 7.91 -7.47
C SER A 150 18.95 8.87 -8.47
N THR A 151 17.69 8.65 -8.88
CA THR A 151 16.99 9.59 -9.77
C THR A 151 16.71 10.93 -9.11
N ILE A 152 16.40 10.95 -7.81
CA ILE A 152 16.19 12.18 -7.05
C ILE A 152 17.51 12.94 -6.91
N HIS A 153 18.62 12.25 -6.60
CA HIS A 153 19.94 12.87 -6.50
C HIS A 153 20.37 13.50 -7.83
N ALA A 154 20.18 12.79 -8.94
CA ALA A 154 20.47 13.32 -10.27
C ALA A 154 19.65 14.58 -10.57
N PHE A 155 18.37 14.60 -10.19
CA PHE A 155 17.52 15.78 -10.33
C PHE A 155 17.98 16.96 -9.47
N VAL A 156 18.25 16.74 -8.19
CA VAL A 156 18.71 17.80 -7.26
C VAL A 156 20.04 18.39 -7.72
N ARG A 157 21.00 17.54 -8.11
CA ARG A 157 22.28 17.99 -8.67
C ARG A 157 22.09 18.83 -9.94
N GLY A 158 21.17 18.43 -10.82
CA GLY A 158 20.86 19.18 -12.04
C GLY A 158 20.14 20.51 -11.79
N VAL A 159 19.31 20.62 -10.76
CA VAL A 159 18.58 21.86 -10.43
C VAL A 159 19.47 22.91 -9.80
N LEU A 160 20.38 22.48 -8.92
CA LEU A 160 21.27 23.35 -8.15
C LEU A 160 22.69 23.46 -8.75
N TYR A 161 22.95 22.81 -9.88
CA TYR A 161 24.25 22.76 -10.55
C TYR A 161 25.39 22.30 -9.61
N LEU A 162 25.14 21.27 -8.78
CA LEU A 162 26.18 20.76 -7.87
C LEU A 162 27.27 20.01 -8.65
N PRO A 163 28.54 20.14 -8.24
CA PRO A 163 29.63 19.33 -8.78
C PRO A 163 29.44 17.84 -8.42
N GLY A 164 30.07 16.97 -9.21
CA GLY A 164 30.09 15.53 -8.97
C GLY A 164 30.69 15.16 -7.60
N ASP A 165 31.65 15.96 -7.14
CA ASP A 165 32.40 15.74 -5.89
C ASP A 165 31.58 15.99 -4.62
N CYS A 166 30.40 16.62 -4.75
CA CYS A 166 29.51 16.82 -3.59
C CYS A 166 29.04 15.46 -3.05
N PRO A 167 29.21 15.16 -1.75
CA PRO A 167 28.79 13.88 -1.20
C PRO A 167 27.26 13.78 -1.10
N ASN A 168 26.70 12.59 -1.31
CA ASN A 168 25.25 12.38 -1.17
C ASN A 168 24.74 12.66 0.25
N SER A 169 25.61 12.57 1.27
CA SER A 169 25.29 12.93 2.65
C SER A 169 24.86 14.39 2.79
N TYR A 170 25.43 15.31 2.00
CA TYR A 170 25.05 16.72 1.99
C TYR A 170 23.60 16.93 1.54
N ILE A 171 23.14 16.13 0.57
CA ILE A 171 21.76 16.17 0.08
C ILE A 171 20.78 15.72 1.17
N HIS A 172 21.18 14.74 1.97
CA HIS A 172 20.35 14.16 3.04
C HIS A 172 20.41 14.90 4.38
N ALA A 173 21.47 15.67 4.62
CA ALA A 173 21.65 16.40 5.88
C ALA A 173 20.52 17.42 6.10
N SER A 174 20.20 17.67 7.38
CA SER A 174 19.18 18.63 7.80
C SER A 174 19.47 20.02 7.26
N VAL A 175 18.42 20.81 7.01
CA VAL A 175 18.58 22.25 6.71
C VAL A 175 19.24 22.99 7.87
N ALA A 176 18.99 22.56 9.12
CA ALA A 176 19.63 23.11 10.31
C ALA A 176 21.16 22.93 10.34
N ASP A 177 21.65 21.84 9.73
CA ASP A 177 23.09 21.52 9.65
C ASP A 177 23.72 22.05 8.35
N GLY A 178 22.99 22.87 7.59
CA GLY A 178 23.44 23.40 6.30
C GLY A 178 23.25 22.45 5.10
N GLY A 179 22.50 21.36 5.25
CA GLY A 179 22.16 20.43 4.17
C GLY A 179 20.91 20.82 3.37
N LEU A 180 20.51 19.95 2.44
CA LEU A 180 19.33 20.17 1.57
C LEU A 180 18.02 19.58 2.11
N GLY A 181 18.07 18.80 3.19
CA GLY A 181 16.89 18.24 3.85
C GLY A 181 16.11 17.22 3.01
N VAL A 182 16.73 16.57 2.03
CA VAL A 182 16.07 15.57 1.18
C VAL A 182 16.18 14.20 1.85
N PRO A 183 15.09 13.61 2.39
CA PRO A 183 15.18 12.30 3.05
C PRO A 183 15.59 11.18 2.08
N SER A 184 16.44 10.27 2.55
CA SER A 184 16.75 9.02 1.82
C SER A 184 15.55 8.06 1.90
N LEU A 185 15.03 7.63 0.76
CA LEU A 185 13.93 6.66 0.69
C LEU A 185 14.36 5.31 1.25
N ARG A 186 15.61 4.91 1.01
CA ARG A 186 16.15 3.63 1.51
C ARG A 186 16.05 3.48 3.02
N VAL A 187 16.27 4.55 3.77
CA VAL A 187 16.26 4.52 5.25
C VAL A 187 14.89 4.91 5.79
N SER A 188 14.30 5.96 5.23
CA SER A 188 13.07 6.55 5.77
C SER A 188 11.86 5.63 5.55
N VAL A 189 11.76 4.94 4.41
CA VAL A 189 10.61 4.06 4.11
C VAL A 189 10.53 2.88 5.09
N PRO A 190 11.60 2.08 5.32
CA PRO A 190 11.57 1.03 6.35
C PRO A 190 11.24 1.56 7.74
N SER A 191 11.81 2.69 8.16
CA SER A 191 11.52 3.28 9.46
C SER A 191 10.06 3.68 9.61
N CYS A 192 9.48 4.37 8.62
CA CYS A 192 8.05 4.72 8.63
C CYS A 192 7.15 3.48 8.65
N ARG A 193 7.53 2.42 7.92
CA ARG A 193 6.80 1.14 7.93
C ARG A 193 6.86 0.47 9.31
N LEU A 194 8.02 0.44 9.94
CA LEU A 194 8.19 -0.11 11.28
C LEU A 194 7.36 0.67 12.31
N SER A 195 7.40 2.00 12.29
CA SER A 195 6.57 2.82 13.18
C SER A 195 5.07 2.57 12.97
N ARG A 196 4.64 2.44 11.71
CA ARG A 196 3.25 2.11 11.36
C ARG A 196 2.83 0.74 11.87
N LEU A 197 3.67 -0.28 11.65
CA LEU A 197 3.41 -1.65 12.12
C LEU A 197 3.47 -1.75 13.65
N GLY A 198 4.37 -1.02 14.30
CA GLY A 198 4.45 -0.93 15.75
C GLY A 198 3.19 -0.30 16.36
N SER A 199 2.69 0.78 15.74
CA SER A 199 1.41 1.38 16.11
C SER A 199 0.24 0.40 15.92
N LEU A 200 0.25 -0.40 14.85
CA LEU A 200 -0.78 -1.41 14.61
C LEU A 200 -0.68 -2.56 15.63
N GLY A 201 0.54 -2.99 15.96
CA GLY A 201 0.81 -4.00 16.99
C GLY A 201 0.31 -3.55 18.37
N ALA A 202 0.50 -2.28 18.74
CA ALA A 202 -0.04 -1.72 19.98
C ALA A 202 -1.58 -1.72 20.02
N VAL A 203 -2.24 -1.45 18.87
CA VAL A 203 -3.71 -1.52 18.75
C VAL A 203 -4.21 -2.97 18.77
N MET A 204 -3.45 -3.91 18.21
CA MET A 204 -3.77 -5.34 18.22
C MET A 204 -3.37 -6.06 19.53
N SER A 205 -2.63 -5.40 20.42
CA SER A 205 -2.19 -5.97 21.71
C SER A 205 -3.33 -6.15 22.74
N GLY A 206 -4.56 -5.77 22.40
CA GLY A 206 -5.77 -6.23 23.09
C GLY A 206 -6.20 -7.65 22.73
N GLY A 207 -5.50 -8.34 21.82
CA GLY A 207 -5.82 -9.72 21.45
C GLY A 207 -4.76 -10.36 20.55
N CYS A 208 -3.96 -11.24 21.16
CA CYS A 208 -3.11 -12.24 20.53
C CYS A 208 -1.89 -11.76 19.74
N LEU A 209 -0.75 -11.88 20.42
CA LEU A 209 0.61 -11.88 19.87
C LEU A 209 0.77 -12.90 18.74
N GLY A 210 1.39 -12.42 17.65
CA GLY A 210 2.42 -13.14 16.92
C GLY A 210 1.98 -13.82 15.63
N VAL A 211 2.22 -13.17 14.47
CA VAL A 211 2.61 -13.87 13.23
C VAL A 211 3.55 -12.97 12.40
N TRP A 212 4.84 -13.34 12.36
CA TRP A 212 5.80 -12.99 11.30
C TRP A 212 5.93 -14.22 10.35
N PRO A 213 6.60 -14.13 9.18
CA PRO A 213 6.20 -14.77 7.94
C PRO A 213 6.34 -16.30 7.99
N GLY A 214 5.22 -16.98 8.19
CA GLY A 214 5.15 -18.44 8.25
C GLY A 214 3.73 -18.95 8.28
N ASP A 215 2.84 -18.27 9.00
CA ASP A 215 1.45 -18.69 9.15
C ASP A 215 0.53 -17.85 8.27
N ILE A 216 0.39 -18.28 7.02
CA ILE A 216 -0.58 -17.74 6.08
C ILE A 216 -1.96 -18.24 6.53
N CYS A 217 -2.60 -17.50 7.44
CA CYS A 217 -4.01 -17.70 7.76
C CYS A 217 -4.81 -17.62 6.45
N SER A 218 -5.51 -18.70 6.13
CA SER A 218 -6.56 -18.73 5.11
C SER A 218 -7.57 -17.62 5.41
N GLY A 219 -7.42 -16.49 4.72
CA GLY A 219 -8.26 -15.32 4.91
C GLY A 219 -9.26 -15.20 3.78
N TRP A 220 -10.54 -15.16 4.13
CA TRP A 220 -11.60 -14.77 3.22
C TRP A 220 -11.78 -13.26 3.38
N CYS A 221 -11.66 -12.52 2.29
CA CYS A 221 -11.76 -11.06 2.30
C CYS A 221 -12.87 -10.62 1.34
N ILE A 222 -13.72 -9.71 1.80
CA ILE A 222 -14.63 -8.96 0.94
C ILE A 222 -14.19 -7.51 0.95
N VAL A 223 -14.10 -6.91 -0.23
CA VAL A 223 -13.87 -5.47 -0.44
C VAL A 223 -15.13 -4.90 -1.06
#